data_AF-A0A2V8K913-F1
#
_entry.id   AF-A0A2V8K913-F1
#
_cell.length_a   1.000
_cell.length_b   1.000
_cell.length_c   1.000
_cell.angle_alpha   90.00
_cell.angle_beta   90.00
_cell.angle_gamma   90.00
#
_symmetry.space_group_name_H-M   'P 1'
#
loop_
_entity.id
_entity.type
_entity.pdbx_description
1 polymer ?
#
loop_
_entity_poly.entity_id
_entity_poly.type
_entity_poly.pdbx_seq_one_letter_code
_entity_poly.pdbx_strand_id
1 'polypeptide(L)' 'QYSPGKPQPSFDKQFVRDYLERIGWNKQPPAPQLPHDIVQATSAKYVEALRILTGRDLE' A
#
# COMPACT_ATOMS: atom_id res chain seq x y z
N GLN A 1 7.75 -12.65 -5.21
CA GLN A 1 8.64 -13.10 -6.30
C GLN A 1 8.74 -11.99 -7.32
N TYR A 2 9.96 -11.61 -7.72
CA TYR A 2 10.18 -10.59 -8.73
C TYR A 2 10.02 -11.18 -10.14
N SER A 3 9.39 -10.46 -11.07
CA SER A 3 9.26 -10.87 -12.47
C SER A 3 9.38 -9.66 -13.41
N PRO A 4 10.42 -9.56 -14.24
CA PRO A 4 10.62 -8.40 -15.11
C PRO A 4 9.47 -8.23 -16.12
N GLY A 5 9.14 -6.98 -16.45
CA GLY A 5 8.12 -6.63 -17.43
C GLY A 5 6.66 -6.76 -16.97
N LYS A 6 6.42 -6.97 -15.67
CA LYS A 6 5.08 -7.05 -15.07
C LYS A 6 4.93 -6.15 -13.84
N PRO A 7 3.70 -5.86 -13.39
CA PRO A 7 3.47 -5.33 -12.05
C PRO A 7 4.03 -6.29 -10.99
N GLN A 8 4.72 -5.75 -9.99
CA GLN A 8 5.26 -6.53 -8.88
C GLN A 8 4.25 -6.57 -7.73
N PRO A 9 4.26 -7.62 -6.89
CA PRO A 9 3.51 -7.62 -5.65
C PRO A 9 3.86 -6.37 -4.83
N SER A 10 2.85 -5.64 -4.38
CA SER A 10 3.08 -4.44 -3.58
C SER A 10 3.61 -4.80 -2.20
N PHE A 11 4.61 -4.04 -1.80
CA PHE A 11 5.17 -4.06 -0.46
C PHE A 11 4.94 -2.75 0.29
N ASP A 12 4.08 -1.89 -0.26
CA ASP A 12 3.87 -0.54 0.24
C ASP A 12 2.49 0.03 -0.17
N LYS A 13 2.46 1.10 -0.96
CA LYS A 13 1.34 2.01 -1.17
C LYS A 13 0.48 1.65 -2.39
N GLN A 14 0.65 0.48 -3.00
CA GLN A 14 -0.07 0.18 -4.24
C GLN A 14 -1.59 0.10 -4.00
N PHE A 15 -2.06 -0.44 -2.87
CA PHE A 15 -3.49 -0.45 -2.52
C PHE A 15 -4.10 0.96 -2.48
N VAL A 16 -3.37 1.93 -1.91
CA VAL A 16 -3.80 3.34 -1.86
C VAL A 16 -3.82 3.93 -3.27
N ARG A 17 -2.79 3.68 -4.08
CA ARG A 17 -2.72 4.17 -5.47
C ARG A 17 -3.88 3.63 -6.31
N ASP A 18 -4.08 2.32 -6.28
CA ASP A 18 -5.13 1.65 -7.03
C ASP A 18 -6.52 2.16 -6.60
N TYR A 19 -6.73 2.37 -5.29
CA TYR A 19 -7.97 2.94 -4.78
C TYR A 19 -8.21 4.36 -5.30
N LEU A 20 -7.21 5.23 -5.21
CA LEU A 20 -7.30 6.63 -5.63
C LEU A 20 -7.51 6.75 -7.15
N GLU A 21 -6.87 5.89 -7.94
CA GLU A 21 -7.08 5.81 -9.38
C GLU A 21 -8.48 5.30 -9.72
N ARG A 22 -8.97 4.27 -9.02
CA ARG A 22 -10.32 3.70 -9.22
C ARG A 22 -11.44 4.72 -8.98
N ILE A 23 -11.29 5.59 -7.99
CA ILE A 23 -12.28 6.65 -7.71
C ILE A 23 -12.06 7.90 -8.56
N GLY A 24 -11.06 7.91 -9.45
CA GLY A 24 -10.78 9.03 -10.34
C GLY A 24 -10.25 10.27 -9.63
N TRP A 25 -9.53 10.12 -8.51
CA TRP A 25 -9.00 11.28 -7.80
C TRP A 25 -7.96 12.02 -8.68
N ASN A 26 -8.17 13.32 -8.86
CA ASN A 26 -7.34 14.19 -9.70
C ASN A 26 -5.97 14.54 -9.11
N LYS A 27 -5.58 13.91 -7.99
CA LYS A 27 -4.32 14.13 -7.28
C LYS A 27 -4.15 15.56 -6.73
N GLN A 28 -5.24 16.30 -6.56
CA GLN A 28 -5.26 17.62 -5.93
C GLN A 28 -5.82 17.55 -4.51
N PRO A 29 -5.29 18.37 -3.58
CA PRO A 29 -5.83 18.44 -2.24
C PRO A 29 -7.23 19.08 -2.22
N PRO A 30 -8.10 18.72 -1.25
CA PRO A 30 -7.88 17.67 -0.25
C PRO A 30 -8.04 16.26 -0.85
N ALA A 31 -7.25 15.30 -0.32
CA ALA A 31 -7.42 13.91 -0.69
C ALA A 31 -8.71 13.33 -0.09
N PRO A 32 -9.39 12.41 -0.81
CA PRO A 32 -10.56 11.72 -0.27
C PRO A 32 -10.17 10.79 0.88
N GLN A 33 -11.12 10.50 1.76
CA GLN A 33 -10.90 9.51 2.82
C GLN A 33 -10.68 8.12 2.22
N LEU A 34 -9.73 7.39 2.81
CA LEU A 34 -9.45 6.00 2.44
C LEU A 34 -10.36 5.06 3.24
N PRO A 35 -10.97 4.05 2.58
CA PRO A 35 -11.68 2.98 3.24
C PRO A 35 -10.79 2.21 4.22
N HIS A 36 -11.39 1.69 5.28
CA HIS A 36 -10.67 1.03 6.36
C HIS A 36 -9.87 -0.19 5.87
N ASP A 37 -10.42 -0.97 4.95
CA ASP A 37 -9.76 -2.13 4.34
C ASP A 37 -8.49 -1.74 3.58
N ILE A 38 -8.50 -0.63 2.84
CA ILE A 38 -7.32 -0.12 2.13
C ILE A 38 -6.24 0.30 3.13
N VAL A 39 -6.62 0.96 4.22
CA VAL A 39 -5.70 1.35 5.30
C VAL A 39 -5.09 0.11 5.96
N GLN A 40 -5.91 -0.88 6.34
CA GLN A 40 -5.43 -2.12 6.95
C GLN A 40 -4.50 -2.91 6.04
N ALA A 41 -4.88 -3.09 4.76
CA ALA A 41 -4.05 -3.80 3.78
C ALA A 41 -2.69 -3.11 3.58
N THR A 42 -2.68 -1.77 3.50
CA THR A 42 -1.45 -0.99 3.35
C THR A 42 -0.57 -1.09 4.60
N SER A 43 -1.15 -0.95 5.79
CA SER A 43 -0.43 -1.06 7.07
C SER A 43 0.16 -2.46 7.26
N ALA A 44 -0.57 -3.51 6.89
CA ALA A 44 -0.08 -4.89 6.98
C ALA A 44 1.18 -5.10 6.14
N LYS A 45 1.28 -4.49 4.94
CA LYS A 45 2.50 -4.55 4.12
C LYS A 45 3.68 -3.84 4.75
N TYR A 46 3.46 -2.70 5.40
CA TYR A 46 4.53 -2.02 6.11
C TYR A 46 5.01 -2.80 7.34
N VAL A 47 4.11 -3.46 8.08
CA VAL A 47 4.48 -4.35 9.18
C VAL A 47 5.25 -5.57 8.67
N GLU A 48 4.82 -6.17 7.55
CA GLU A 48 5.54 -7.25 6.88
C GLU A 48 6.95 -6.80 6.49
N ALA A 49 7.08 -5.61 5.91
CA ALA A 49 8.37 -5.05 5.53
C ALA A 49 9.28 -4.77 6.73
N LEU A 50 8.74 -4.22 7.80
CA LEU A 50 9.47 -4.01 9.06
C LEU A 50 10.04 -5.34 9.57
N ARG A 51 9.20 -6.39 9.64
CA ARG A 51 9.61 -7.72 10.09
C ARG A 51 10.72 -8.31 9.24
N ILE A 52 10.61 -8.24 7.92
CA ILE A 52 11.63 -8.78 7.00
C ILE A 52 12.96 -8.03 7.15
N LEU A 53 12.92 -6.70 7.27
CA LEU A 53 14.13 -5.88 7.29
C LEU A 53 14.84 -5.87 8.64
N THR A 54 14.07 -5.93 9.73
CA THR A 54 14.61 -5.72 11.09
C THR A 54 14.57 -6.97 11.96
N GLY A 55 13.79 -7.99 11.59
CA GLY A 55 13.52 -9.16 12.41
C GLY A 55 12.65 -8.88 13.64
N ARG A 56 12.03 -7.70 13.74
CA ARG A 56 11.23 -7.27 14.89
C ARG A 56 9.76 -7.07 14.52
N ASP A 57 8.89 -7.25 15.51
CA ASP A 57 7.48 -6.88 15.43
C ASP A 57 7.27 -5.39 15.74
N LEU A 58 6.13 -4.88 15.27
CA LEU A 58 5.65 -3.57 15.69
C LEU A 58 5.05 -3.72 17.10
N GLU A 59 5.60 -3.00 18.08
CA GLU A 59 5.13 -2.99 19.48
C GLU A 59 3.73 -2.37 19.64
#